data_AF-A0A7Y2T5R6-F1
#
_entry.id   AF-A0A7Y2T5R6-F1
#
_cell.length_a   1.000
_cell.length_b   1.000
_cell.length_c   1.000
_cell.angle_alpha   90.00
_cell.angle_beta   90.00
_cell.angle_gamma   90.00
#
_symmetry.space_group_name_H-M   'P 1'
#
loop_
_entity.id
_entity.type
_entity.pdbx_description
1 polymer ?
#
loop_
_entity_poly.entity_id
_entity_poly.type
_entity_poly.pdbx_seq_one_letter_code
_entity_poly.pdbx_strand_id
1 'polypeptide(L)' 'MTAQRLSVSTRTVDRMVAEGVLEKVFLRGSVRFREHDIDQIIEHGI' A
#
# COMPACT_ATOMS: atom_id res chain seq x y z
N MET A 1 -9.16 -0.46 2.62
CA MET A 1 -8.91 -1.70 1.86
C MET A 1 -7.44 -2.13 1.90
N THR A 2 -6.47 -1.34 1.43
CA THR A 2 -5.04 -1.75 1.43
C THR A 2 -4.48 -2.10 2.80
N ALA A 3 -4.73 -1.25 3.82
CA ALA A 3 -4.32 -1.52 5.20
C ALA A 3 -4.90 -2.83 5.77
N GLN A 4 -6.15 -3.16 5.40
CA GLN A 4 -6.80 -4.41 5.81
C GLN A 4 -6.21 -5.62 5.09
N ARG A 5 -5.91 -5.51 3.78
CA ARG A 5 -5.26 -6.60 3.01
C ARG A 5 -3.89 -6.94 3.56
N LEU A 6 -3.12 -5.92 3.92
CA LEU A 6 -1.79 -6.07 4.50
C LEU A 6 -1.83 -6.37 6.01
N SER A 7 -3.02 -6.39 6.64
CA SER A 7 -3.18 -6.56 8.11
C SER A 7 -2.36 -5.56 8.94
N VAL A 8 -2.16 -4.34 8.45
CA VAL A 8 -1.37 -3.28 9.11
C VAL A 8 -2.20 -2.03 9.39
N SER A 9 -1.67 -1.16 10.26
CA SER A 9 -2.27 0.15 10.48
C SER A 9 -2.16 1.04 9.24
N THR A 10 -3.10 1.97 9.06
CA THR A 10 -3.04 2.99 7.99
C THR A 10 -1.76 3.82 8.07
N ARG A 11 -1.28 4.09 9.28
CA ARG A 11 -0.01 4.79 9.51
C ARG A 11 1.20 3.99 9.02
N THR A 12 1.16 2.66 9.13
CA THR A 12 2.19 1.78 8.56
C THR A 12 2.19 1.87 7.05
N VAL A 13 1.00 1.85 6.41
CA VAL A 13 0.89 2.05 4.96
C VAL A 13 1.47 3.41 4.54
N ASP A 14 1.21 4.48 5.30
CA ASP A 14 1.81 5.78 5.02
C ASP A 14 3.34 5.79 5.15
N ARG A 15 3.91 5.05 6.10
CA ARG A 15 5.38 4.87 6.21
C ARG A 15 5.94 4.07 5.04
N MET A 16 5.29 2.98 4.64
CA MET A 16 5.71 2.19 3.48
C MET A 16 5.74 3.05 2.20
N VAL A 17 4.81 3.99 2.07
CA VAL A 17 4.84 4.94 0.97
C VAL A 17 5.99 5.93 1.10
N ALA A 18 6.24 6.46 2.30
CA ALA A 18 7.35 7.38 2.55
C ALA A 18 8.72 6.70 2.33
N GLU A 19 8.82 5.41 2.60
CA GLU A 19 10.01 4.57 2.37
C GLU A 19 10.13 4.10 0.90
N GLY A 20 9.14 4.39 0.04
CA GLY A 20 9.15 4.02 -1.38
C GLY A 20 8.77 2.56 -1.66
N VAL A 21 8.32 1.83 -0.64
CA VAL A 21 7.84 0.44 -0.74
C VAL A 21 6.48 0.35 -1.43
N LEU A 22 5.64 1.39 -1.27
CA LEU A 22 4.31 1.47 -1.90
C LEU A 22 4.15 2.78 -2.68
N GLU A 23 3.61 2.70 -3.88
CA GLU A 23 3.31 3.89 -4.69
C GLU A 23 1.86 4.34 -4.49
N LYS A 24 1.66 5.61 -4.08
CA LYS A 24 0.32 6.21 -4.00
C LYS A 24 -0.12 6.71 -5.37
N VAL A 25 -1.25 6.20 -5.84
CA VAL A 25 -1.92 6.69 -7.06
C VAL A 25 -3.10 7.56 -6.66
N PHE A 26 -3.10 8.83 -7.07
CA PHE A 26 -4.21 9.73 -6.83
C PHE A 26 -5.26 9.60 -7.94
N LEU A 27 -6.47 9.17 -7.58
CA LEU A 27 -7.59 9.00 -8.49
C LEU A 27 -8.78 9.82 -7.98
N ARG A 28 -9.07 10.93 -8.68
CA ARG A 28 -10.20 11.84 -8.41
C ARG A 28 -10.32 12.23 -6.91
N GLY A 29 -9.20 12.54 -6.27
CA GLY A 29 -9.16 12.96 -4.86
C GLY A 29 -9.13 11.82 -3.83
N SER A 30 -9.14 10.55 -4.26
CA SER A 30 -8.91 9.39 -3.40
C SER A 30 -7.52 8.81 -3.63
N VAL A 31 -6.84 8.44 -2.54
CA VAL A 31 -5.59 7.68 -2.60
C VAL A 31 -5.92 6.22 -2.87
N ARG A 32 -5.34 5.68 -3.95
CA ARG A 32 -5.41 4.26 -4.30
C ARG A 32 -4.00 3.70 -4.44
N PHE A 33 -3.93 2.38 -4.36
CA PHE A 33 -2.70 1.61 -4.48
C PHE A 33 -2.92 0.59 -5.58
N ARG A 34 -1.87 0.29 -6.35
CA ARG A 34 -1.96 -0.75 -7.37
C ARG A 34 -2.10 -2.10 -6.68
N GLU A 35 -3.00 -2.91 -7.20
CA GLU A 35 -3.27 -4.23 -6.64
C GLU A 35 -2.06 -5.15 -6.77
N HIS A 36 -1.36 -5.09 -7.90
CA HIS A 36 -0.13 -5.85 -8.14
C HIS A 36 0.96 -5.57 -7.09
N ASP A 37 1.17 -4.31 -6.71
CA ASP A 37 2.19 -3.95 -5.71
C ASP A 37 1.82 -4.52 -4.33
N ILE A 38 0.53 -4.52 -3.99
CA ILE A 38 0.03 -5.13 -2.75
C ILE A 38 0.25 -6.64 -2.77
N ASP A 39 -0.05 -7.29 -3.90
CA ASP A 39 0.08 -8.74 -4.05
C ASP A 39 1.55 -9.16 -3.99
N GLN A 40 2.46 -8.40 -4.61
CA GLN A 40 3.91 -8.65 -4.47
C GLN A 40 4.38 -8.58 -3.02
N ILE A 41 3.88 -7.61 -2.24
CA ILE A 41 4.23 -7.49 -0.80
C ILE A 41 3.69 -8.69 -0.01
N ILE A 42 2.50 -9.19 -0.34
CA ILE A 42 1.90 -10.35 0.32
C ILE A 42 2.64 -11.65 -0.05
N GLU A 43 2.96 -11.84 -1.34
CA GLU A 43 3.55 -13.08 -1.85
C GLU A 43 5.04 -13.21 -1.53
N HIS A 44 5.80 -12.14 -1.70
CA HIS A 44 7.25 -12.18 -1.49
C HIS A 44 7.66 -11.85 -0.06
N GLY A 45 6.80 -11.16 0.69
CA GLY A 45 7.18 -10.59 1.98
C GLY A 45 8.31 -9.56 1.83
N ILE A 46 8.43 -8.68 2.81
CA ILE A 46 9.60 -7.81 2.97
C ILE A 46 10.30 -8.23 4.24
#